data_AF-J4HUS5-F1
#
_entry.id   AF-J4HUS5-F1
#
_cell.length_a   1.000
_cell.length_b   1.000
_cell.length_c   1.000
_cell.angle_alpha   90.00
_cell.angle_beta   90.00
_cell.angle_gamma   90.00
#
_symmetry.space_group_name_H-M   'P 1'
#
loop_
_entity.id
_entity.type
_entity.pdbx_description
1 polymer ?
#
loop_
_entity_poly.entity_id
_entity_poly.type
_entity_poly.pdbx_seq_one_letter_code
_entity_poly.pdbx_strand_id
1 'polypeptide(L)'
;MPVDYLSASPDDRKAFESAFLNLLKLQTIGKRIHATDNMEKEGLYPIQALVQPVSLRFKYHFEGTRQTNRLDKPEWYFTHILNVAHEHRRFMESIIQTILSNTEFCEINAWQEFTLLLLPLIERKLRRTIPSLLAHPSILAHTIYEALAFDTALRDENFDLGGTSAQGRTPERGEQGKEDKDRNARWEGTSNIILGNQEWFETWMEGERKFAMEQYMEVITAADAWLIADDDGLEDDTVNFTRELKPTISARRVKALVEQVTDRYSPLPQFLHRTRFLIAVQLPILESYQSRISSSLDAFETLSSSFMRAVPGALGSVGVSSEGTRPGDSKRLTSGVEGVQRLSKALISAKYMGAACEAWGEDLFFLELWTEISRRASLRSRVQAERALPDLKEGEIEAPDGIIFEELVTQYGKLVERAEDMITHSVSGEIETALKAHFSSGSSTQVTPNANMSIQDDIVLSPTLLGPIAMLSSHLTFLQSTLPRATVTNLYRRIASHISEHILQRQIFYRGRGRISAQEGKAILAESELWVETCQLAFARNERARVEGPWRGLLQASRLVASEGIRWQKLVDVTFGVTSDPEWQQVMMESSGFADLSRDEVRQILSTRVDCER
;
A
#
# COMPACT_ATOMS: atom_id res chain seq x y z
N MET A 1 -26.57 25.40 33.33
CA MET A 1 -27.34 26.65 33.42
C MET A 1 -26.33 27.79 33.50
N PRO A 2 -26.37 28.74 32.56
CA PRO A 2 -25.48 29.90 32.58
C PRO A 2 -25.71 30.70 33.87
N VAL A 3 -24.64 31.20 34.46
CA VAL A 3 -24.69 32.05 35.65
C VAL A 3 -25.08 33.46 35.24
N ASP A 4 -26.31 33.88 35.54
CA ASP A 4 -26.76 35.26 35.33
C ASP A 4 -26.48 36.11 36.58
N TYR A 5 -25.23 36.57 36.70
CA TYR A 5 -24.79 37.41 37.81
C TYR A 5 -25.62 38.71 37.93
N LEU A 6 -26.09 39.25 36.80
CA LEU A 6 -26.84 40.49 36.74
C LEU A 6 -28.32 40.32 37.13
N SER A 7 -28.81 39.09 37.24
CA SER A 7 -30.14 38.79 37.79
C SER A 7 -30.18 38.73 39.32
N ALA A 8 -29.04 38.50 39.99
CA ALA A 8 -28.96 38.36 41.46
C ALA A 8 -29.18 39.70 42.17
N SER A 9 -29.66 39.70 43.42
CA SER A 9 -29.85 40.94 44.19
C SER A 9 -28.51 41.65 44.47
N PRO A 10 -28.48 42.98 44.63
CA PRO A 10 -27.26 43.71 44.97
C PRO A 10 -26.60 43.22 46.28
N ASP A 11 -27.41 42.79 47.25
CA ASP A 11 -26.90 42.28 48.53
C ASP A 11 -26.27 40.89 48.36
N ASP A 12 -26.85 40.01 47.55
CA ASP A 12 -26.27 38.70 47.23
C ASP A 12 -24.96 38.84 46.47
N ARG A 13 -24.87 39.80 45.53
CA ARG A 13 -23.63 40.09 44.79
C ARG A 13 -22.52 40.55 45.73
N LYS A 14 -22.82 41.49 46.63
CA LYS A 14 -21.85 41.96 47.65
C LYS A 14 -21.42 40.84 48.59
N ALA A 15 -22.37 40.01 49.04
CA ALA A 15 -22.07 38.86 49.89
C ALA A 15 -21.17 37.84 49.16
N PHE A 16 -21.45 37.57 47.88
CA PHE A 16 -20.63 36.71 47.03
C PHE A 16 -19.21 37.25 46.86
N GLU A 17 -19.05 38.51 46.44
CA GLU A 17 -17.73 39.14 46.27
C GLU A 17 -16.94 39.17 47.58
N SER A 18 -17.59 39.50 48.70
CA SER A 18 -16.96 39.48 50.02
C SER A 18 -16.50 38.07 50.41
N ALA A 19 -17.33 37.03 50.17
CA ALA A 19 -16.96 35.65 50.46
C ALA A 19 -15.79 35.19 49.57
N PHE A 20 -15.81 35.54 48.28
CA PHE A 20 -14.77 35.24 47.33
C PHE A 20 -13.42 35.82 47.77
N LEU A 21 -13.39 37.11 48.11
CA LEU A 21 -12.18 37.79 48.58
C LEU A 21 -11.70 37.24 49.94
N ASN A 22 -12.61 36.88 50.84
CA ASN A 22 -12.25 36.28 52.12
C ASN A 22 -11.59 34.90 51.95
N LEU A 23 -12.05 34.09 50.99
CA LEU A 23 -11.42 32.81 50.66
C LEU A 23 -10.03 33.00 50.04
N LEU A 24 -9.82 34.01 49.19
CA LEU A 24 -8.48 34.34 48.70
C LEU A 24 -7.55 34.76 49.84
N LYS A 25 -8.00 35.63 50.75
CA LYS A 25 -7.22 36.01 51.94
C LYS A 25 -6.88 34.79 52.80
N LEU A 26 -7.83 33.88 52.99
CA LEU A 26 -7.60 32.63 53.71
C LEU A 26 -6.52 31.78 53.02
N GLN A 27 -6.53 31.72 51.68
CA GLN A 27 -5.50 31.04 50.90
C GLN A 27 -4.13 31.70 51.08
N THR A 28 -4.03 33.03 51.04
CA THR A 28 -2.79 33.77 51.30
C THR A 28 -2.24 33.48 52.69
N ILE A 29 -3.11 33.48 53.71
CA ILE A 29 -2.72 33.15 55.09
C ILE A 29 -2.24 31.70 55.19
N GLY A 30 -2.97 30.77 54.57
CA GLY A 30 -2.60 29.35 54.53
C GLY A 30 -1.24 29.12 53.88
N LYS A 31 -0.96 29.78 52.75
CA LYS A 31 0.36 29.72 52.08
C LYS A 31 1.50 30.20 52.98
N ARG A 32 1.26 31.23 53.80
CA ARG A 32 2.28 31.73 54.76
C ARG A 32 2.51 30.78 55.94
N ILE A 33 1.44 30.12 56.41
CA ILE A 33 1.51 29.20 57.56
C ILE A 33 2.16 27.86 57.17
N HIS A 34 1.83 27.34 55.98
CA HIS A 34 2.26 26.02 55.52
C HIS A 34 3.41 26.07 54.50
N ALA A 35 4.21 27.13 54.50
CA ALA A 35 5.30 27.34 53.52
C ALA A 35 6.32 26.19 53.44
N THR A 36 6.41 25.33 54.47
CA THR A 36 7.32 24.17 54.52
C THR A 36 6.66 22.84 54.14
N ASP A 37 5.33 22.77 54.11
CA ASP A 37 4.59 21.59 53.66
C ASP A 37 4.27 21.76 52.17
N ASN A 38 4.94 20.98 51.31
CA ASN A 38 4.66 20.89 49.86
C ASN A 38 3.25 20.31 49.53
N MET A 39 2.30 20.41 50.46
CA MET A 39 0.88 20.05 50.33
C MET A 39 0.08 21.16 49.63
N GLU A 40 0.66 21.85 48.64
CA GLU A 40 -0.12 22.75 47.78
C GLU A 40 -1.17 21.92 47.03
N LYS A 41 -2.42 21.96 47.51
CA LYS A 41 -3.58 21.53 46.74
C LYS A 41 -3.78 22.56 45.64
N GLU A 42 -3.72 22.10 44.39
CA GLU A 42 -3.99 22.89 43.19
C GLU A 42 -5.36 23.57 43.30
N GLY A 43 -5.47 24.80 42.81
CA GLY A 43 -6.72 25.54 42.81
C GLY A 43 -6.76 26.78 43.70
N LEU A 44 -7.35 27.85 43.19
CA LEU A 44 -7.87 28.92 44.03
C LEU A 44 -9.07 28.41 44.88
N TYR A 45 -8.99 28.58 46.20
CA TYR A 45 -10.04 28.17 47.15
C TYR A 45 -11.45 28.63 46.76
N PRO A 46 -11.68 29.90 46.36
CA PRO A 46 -13.02 30.31 45.94
C PRO A 46 -13.48 29.61 44.65
N ILE A 47 -12.58 29.28 43.73
CA ILE A 47 -12.94 28.57 42.49
C ILE A 47 -13.18 27.08 42.77
N GLN A 48 -12.44 26.47 43.70
CA GLN A 48 -12.75 25.12 44.22
C GLN A 48 -14.16 25.06 44.81
N ALA A 49 -14.57 26.10 45.55
CA ALA A 49 -15.94 26.20 46.08
C ALA A 49 -16.98 26.31 44.95
N LEU A 50 -16.70 27.04 43.86
CA LEU A 50 -17.56 27.12 42.67
C LEU A 50 -17.67 25.79 41.91
N VAL A 51 -16.64 24.95 41.94
CA VAL A 51 -16.66 23.61 41.33
C VAL A 51 -17.43 22.60 42.18
N GLN A 52 -17.58 22.81 43.49
CA GLN A 52 -18.21 21.84 44.40
C GLN A 52 -19.64 21.42 43.98
N PRO A 53 -20.56 22.32 43.59
CA PRO A 53 -21.89 21.93 43.09
C PRO A 53 -21.83 21.07 41.81
N VAL A 54 -20.87 21.35 40.92
CA VAL A 54 -20.62 20.56 39.71
C VAL A 54 -20.14 19.16 40.09
N SER A 55 -19.17 19.07 41.00
CA SER A 55 -18.65 17.81 41.52
C SER A 55 -19.74 16.92 42.13
N LEU A 56 -20.66 17.50 42.93
CA LEU A 56 -21.79 16.76 43.50
C LEU A 56 -22.74 16.24 42.42
N ARG A 57 -23.06 17.05 41.42
CA ARG A 57 -23.90 16.64 40.28
C ARG A 57 -23.23 15.55 39.45
N PHE A 58 -21.93 15.68 39.18
CA PHE A 58 -21.14 14.69 38.47
C PHE A 58 -21.15 13.35 39.22
N LYS A 59 -20.90 13.36 40.54
CA LYS A 59 -20.97 12.15 41.37
C LYS A 59 -22.33 11.47 41.31
N TYR A 60 -23.40 12.24 41.41
CA TYR A 60 -24.76 11.73 41.37
C TYR A 60 -25.10 11.04 40.04
N HIS A 61 -24.72 11.65 38.89
CA HIS A 61 -25.05 11.12 37.57
C HIS A 61 -24.08 10.05 37.07
N PHE A 62 -22.78 10.19 37.33
CA PHE A 62 -21.73 9.41 36.67
C PHE A 62 -20.90 8.54 37.62
N GLU A 63 -21.07 8.67 38.93
CA GLU A 63 -20.36 7.82 39.90
C GLU A 63 -21.27 6.89 40.73
N GLY A 64 -22.59 7.15 40.76
CA GLY A 64 -23.57 6.37 41.52
C GLY A 64 -24.23 5.21 40.74
N THR A 65 -25.42 4.79 41.18
CA THR A 65 -26.21 3.67 40.61
C THR A 65 -27.24 4.11 39.57
N ARG A 66 -27.15 5.35 39.08
CA ARG A 66 -28.08 5.91 38.10
C ARG A 66 -27.87 5.28 36.72
N GLN A 67 -28.93 5.25 35.91
CA GLN A 67 -28.88 4.81 34.51
C GLN A 67 -27.96 5.68 33.64
N THR A 68 -27.61 6.88 34.11
CA THR A 68 -26.64 7.78 33.48
C THR A 68 -25.18 7.34 33.67
N ASN A 69 -24.90 6.44 34.62
CA ASN A 69 -23.54 5.91 34.84
C ASN A 69 -23.32 4.65 33.98
N ARG A 70 -23.23 4.86 32.66
CA ARG A 70 -22.98 3.80 31.68
C ARG A 70 -21.52 3.76 31.27
N LEU A 71 -20.95 2.55 31.25
CA LEU A 71 -19.56 2.32 30.84
C LEU A 71 -19.38 2.39 29.32
N ASP A 72 -20.42 2.07 28.56
CA ASP A 72 -20.47 2.12 27.10
C ASP A 72 -20.83 3.50 26.54
N LYS A 73 -21.09 4.48 27.42
CA LYS A 73 -21.44 5.86 27.06
C LYS A 73 -20.49 6.90 27.69
N PRO A 74 -19.18 6.79 27.46
CA PRO A 74 -18.21 7.75 27.99
C PRO A 74 -18.45 9.19 27.52
N GLU A 75 -19.02 9.37 26.33
CA GLU A 75 -19.34 10.68 25.75
C GLU A 75 -20.21 11.54 26.69
N TRP A 76 -21.04 10.93 27.55
CA TRP A 76 -21.96 11.66 28.42
C TRP A 76 -21.25 12.47 29.51
N TYR A 77 -20.25 11.90 30.17
CA TYR A 77 -19.56 12.59 31.24
C TYR A 77 -18.53 13.59 30.69
N PHE A 78 -17.92 13.31 29.54
CA PHE A 78 -17.05 14.25 28.83
C PHE A 78 -17.84 15.47 28.36
N THR A 79 -18.94 15.24 27.63
CA THR A 79 -19.83 16.33 27.15
C THR A 79 -20.38 17.15 28.32
N HIS A 80 -20.72 16.51 29.44
CA HIS A 80 -21.17 17.25 30.62
C HIS A 80 -20.13 18.26 31.11
N ILE A 81 -18.87 17.84 31.23
CA ILE A 81 -17.79 18.73 31.71
C ILE A 81 -17.45 19.80 30.68
N LEU A 82 -17.43 19.49 29.37
CA LEU A 82 -17.26 20.48 28.31
C LEU A 82 -18.35 21.56 28.38
N ASN A 83 -19.61 21.15 28.46
CA ASN A 83 -20.73 22.08 28.56
C ASN A 83 -20.64 22.95 29.82
N VAL A 84 -20.20 22.39 30.96
CA VAL A 84 -20.01 23.18 32.18
C VAL A 84 -18.90 24.20 32.00
N ALA A 85 -17.75 23.82 31.44
CA ALA A 85 -16.64 24.75 31.17
C ALA A 85 -17.07 25.88 30.22
N HIS A 86 -17.80 25.53 29.16
CA HIS A 86 -18.31 26.46 28.15
C HIS A 86 -19.37 27.42 28.73
N GLU A 87 -20.40 26.90 29.39
CA GLU A 87 -21.51 27.70 29.95
C GLU A 87 -21.05 28.70 31.03
N HIS A 88 -20.01 28.35 31.79
CA HIS A 88 -19.48 29.23 32.85
C HIS A 88 -18.41 30.20 32.34
N ARG A 89 -17.95 30.07 31.09
CA ARG A 89 -16.87 30.86 30.52
C ARG A 89 -17.08 32.36 30.65
N ARG A 90 -18.24 32.86 30.21
CA ARG A 90 -18.56 34.29 30.30
C ARG A 90 -18.53 34.81 31.73
N PHE A 91 -19.04 34.03 32.69
CA PHE A 91 -19.04 34.42 34.10
C PHE A 91 -17.61 34.48 34.66
N MET A 92 -16.77 33.52 34.30
CA MET A 92 -15.36 33.48 34.72
C MET A 92 -14.55 34.63 34.12
N GLU A 93 -14.65 34.84 32.81
CA GLU A 93 -13.87 35.87 32.08
C GLU A 93 -14.31 37.30 32.40
N SER A 94 -15.58 37.53 32.78
CA SER A 94 -16.09 38.88 33.09
C SER A 94 -16.04 39.18 34.59
N ILE A 95 -16.81 38.43 35.39
CA ILE A 95 -17.02 38.76 36.80
C ILE A 95 -15.82 38.30 37.63
N ILE A 96 -15.45 37.03 37.53
CA ILE A 96 -14.39 36.46 38.37
C ILE A 96 -13.03 37.04 38.00
N GLN A 97 -12.72 37.20 36.71
CA GLN A 97 -11.46 37.82 36.28
C GLN A 97 -11.33 39.27 36.80
N THR A 98 -12.42 40.05 36.81
CA THR A 98 -12.40 41.40 37.37
C THR A 98 -12.09 41.38 38.87
N ILE A 99 -12.65 40.43 39.62
CA ILE A 99 -12.33 40.28 41.05
C ILE A 99 -10.85 39.88 41.23
N LEU A 100 -10.36 38.89 40.47
CA LEU A 100 -8.97 38.42 40.55
C LEU A 100 -7.95 39.51 40.20
N SER A 101 -8.25 40.33 39.19
CA SER A 101 -7.38 41.43 38.73
C SER A 101 -7.09 42.46 39.82
N ASN A 102 -7.95 42.55 40.85
CA ASN A 102 -7.77 43.44 42.00
C ASN A 102 -7.04 42.76 43.18
N THR A 103 -6.46 41.58 42.98
CA THR A 103 -5.79 40.78 44.01
C THR A 103 -4.40 40.35 43.57
N GLU A 104 -3.65 39.70 44.47
CA GLU A 104 -2.32 39.12 44.17
C GLU A 104 -2.36 37.95 43.18
N PHE A 105 -3.54 37.48 42.80
CA PHE A 105 -3.77 36.40 41.84
C PHE A 105 -4.16 36.94 40.45
N CYS A 106 -3.84 38.19 40.13
CA CYS A 106 -4.21 38.85 38.87
C CYS A 106 -3.69 38.15 37.61
N GLU A 107 -2.55 37.44 37.71
CA GLU A 107 -1.96 36.66 36.63
C GLU A 107 -2.70 35.35 36.33
N ILE A 108 -3.60 34.91 37.22
CA ILE A 108 -4.39 33.70 37.02
C ILE A 108 -5.59 34.01 36.12
N ASN A 109 -5.75 33.22 35.06
CA ASN A 109 -6.93 33.22 34.23
C ASN A 109 -8.04 32.43 34.93
N ALA A 110 -9.12 33.12 35.29
CA ALA A 110 -10.25 32.55 36.03
C ALA A 110 -10.90 31.35 35.33
N TRP A 111 -11.04 31.42 34.00
CA TRP A 111 -11.69 30.36 33.23
C TRP A 111 -10.79 29.14 33.11
N GLN A 112 -9.51 29.33 32.83
CA GLN A 112 -8.56 28.20 32.80
C GLN A 112 -8.43 27.56 34.19
N GLU A 113 -8.36 28.35 35.26
CA GLU A 113 -8.33 27.84 36.63
C GLU A 113 -9.60 27.04 36.98
N PHE A 114 -10.77 27.51 36.54
CA PHE A 114 -12.01 26.78 36.70
C PHE A 114 -12.01 25.45 35.93
N THR A 115 -11.59 25.46 34.66
CA THR A 115 -11.50 24.27 33.82
C THR A 115 -10.50 23.26 34.38
N LEU A 116 -9.32 23.71 34.83
CA LEU A 116 -8.33 22.89 35.54
C LEU A 116 -8.97 22.13 36.70
N LEU A 117 -9.79 22.82 37.50
CA LEU A 117 -10.45 22.22 38.67
C LEU A 117 -11.62 21.29 38.33
N LEU A 118 -12.11 21.28 37.10
CA LEU A 118 -13.08 20.29 36.62
C LEU A 118 -12.42 18.97 36.21
N LEU A 119 -11.17 18.99 35.70
CA LEU A 119 -10.47 17.82 35.20
C LEU A 119 -10.33 16.67 36.22
N PRO A 120 -10.10 16.90 37.54
CA PRO A 120 -10.06 15.83 38.54
C PRO A 120 -11.34 14.98 38.63
N LEU A 121 -12.48 15.49 38.16
CA LEU A 121 -13.73 14.71 38.10
C LEU A 121 -13.64 13.60 37.05
N ILE A 122 -13.14 13.97 35.86
CA ILE A 122 -12.89 13.03 34.76
C ILE A 122 -11.79 12.05 35.16
N GLU A 123 -10.71 12.55 35.76
CA GLU A 123 -9.59 11.68 36.15
C GLU A 123 -10.02 10.61 37.14
N ARG A 124 -10.73 10.99 38.20
CA ARG A 124 -11.25 10.03 39.18
C ARG A 124 -12.18 9.01 38.52
N LYS A 125 -13.03 9.46 37.59
CA LYS A 125 -13.94 8.58 36.84
C LYS A 125 -13.16 7.55 36.02
N LEU A 126 -12.23 8.00 35.19
CA LEU A 126 -11.39 7.14 34.34
C LEU A 126 -10.60 6.13 35.16
N ARG A 127 -9.89 6.59 36.20
CA ARG A 127 -9.08 5.70 37.07
C ARG A 127 -9.92 4.59 37.72
N ARG A 128 -11.18 4.87 38.02
CA ARG A 128 -12.10 3.88 38.62
C ARG A 128 -12.68 2.91 37.59
N THR A 129 -12.94 3.36 36.36
CA THR A 129 -13.67 2.54 35.37
C THR A 129 -12.77 1.79 34.40
N ILE A 130 -11.62 2.35 34.01
CA ILE A 130 -10.74 1.72 33.01
C ILE A 130 -10.32 0.29 33.37
N PRO A 131 -9.98 -0.06 34.63
CA PRO A 131 -9.65 -1.44 34.99
C PRO A 131 -10.73 -2.47 34.61
N SER A 132 -12.02 -2.10 34.72
CA SER A 132 -13.13 -2.97 34.29
C SER A 132 -13.32 -3.04 32.77
N LEU A 133 -12.80 -2.06 32.03
CA LEU A 133 -12.89 -1.99 30.57
C LEU A 133 -11.77 -2.76 29.87
N LEU A 134 -10.71 -3.14 30.58
CA LEU A 134 -9.58 -3.91 30.02
C LEU A 134 -10.03 -5.23 29.39
N ALA A 135 -11.08 -5.86 29.92
CA ALA A 135 -11.67 -7.09 29.35
C ALA A 135 -12.59 -6.85 28.15
N HIS A 136 -12.86 -5.59 27.78
CA HIS A 136 -13.80 -5.19 26.74
C HIS A 136 -13.14 -4.20 25.76
N PRO A 137 -12.32 -4.69 24.81
CA PRO A 137 -11.49 -3.84 23.95
C PRO A 137 -12.24 -2.76 23.17
N SER A 138 -13.44 -3.07 22.66
CA SER A 138 -14.26 -2.12 21.89
C SER A 138 -14.71 -0.92 22.74
N ILE A 139 -15.12 -1.16 23.99
CA ILE A 139 -15.57 -0.10 24.90
C ILE A 139 -14.37 0.70 25.42
N LEU A 140 -13.23 0.03 25.66
CA LEU A 140 -11.98 0.69 26.02
C LEU A 140 -11.51 1.64 24.90
N ALA A 141 -11.47 1.16 23.66
CA ALA A 141 -11.12 1.96 22.50
C ALA A 141 -12.05 3.18 22.35
N HIS A 142 -13.38 2.97 22.41
CA HIS A 142 -14.37 4.06 22.40
C HIS A 142 -14.09 5.10 23.49
N THR A 143 -13.80 4.66 24.72
CA THR A 143 -13.47 5.57 25.84
C THR A 143 -12.20 6.38 25.59
N ILE A 144 -11.18 5.78 24.97
CA ILE A 144 -9.94 6.49 24.60
C ILE A 144 -10.21 7.55 23.54
N TYR A 145 -11.01 7.25 22.51
CA TYR A 145 -11.37 8.23 21.49
C TYR A 145 -12.18 9.39 22.05
N GLU A 146 -13.16 9.12 22.91
CA GLU A 146 -13.92 10.17 23.58
C GLU A 146 -13.03 11.04 24.48
N ALA A 147 -12.00 10.46 25.12
CA ALA A 147 -11.01 11.23 25.88
C ALA A 147 -10.14 12.12 24.97
N LEU A 148 -9.70 11.61 23.82
CA LEU A 148 -8.93 12.38 22.83
C LEU A 148 -9.78 13.52 22.22
N ALA A 149 -11.04 13.25 21.93
CA ALA A 149 -12.00 14.25 21.44
C ALA A 149 -12.25 15.33 22.49
N PHE A 150 -12.42 14.95 23.76
CA PHE A 150 -12.54 15.88 24.88
C PHE A 150 -11.29 16.79 25.01
N ASP A 151 -10.11 16.19 24.94
CA ASP A 151 -8.85 16.95 25.03
C ASP A 151 -8.70 17.94 23.87
N THR A 152 -9.10 17.54 22.66
CA THR A 152 -9.08 18.40 21.47
C THR A 152 -10.07 19.55 21.62
N ALA A 153 -11.30 19.26 22.06
CA ALA A 153 -12.33 20.29 22.26
C ALA A 153 -11.90 21.35 23.29
N LEU A 154 -11.24 20.96 24.38
CA LEU A 154 -10.70 21.94 25.35
C LEU A 154 -9.55 22.77 24.75
N ARG A 155 -8.67 22.16 23.95
CA ARG A 155 -7.60 22.90 23.25
C ARG A 155 -8.16 23.89 22.23
N ASP A 156 -9.22 23.52 21.50
CA ASP A 156 -9.93 24.41 20.58
C ASP A 156 -10.58 25.60 21.30
N GLU A 157 -10.98 25.40 22.57
CA GLU A 157 -11.42 26.48 23.45
C GLU A 157 -10.26 27.32 24.04
N ASN A 158 -9.02 27.08 23.63
CA ASN A 158 -7.77 27.70 24.11
C ASN A 158 -7.46 27.39 25.59
N PHE A 159 -7.81 26.20 26.08
CA PHE A 159 -7.38 25.75 27.39
C PHE A 159 -5.93 25.24 27.36
N ASP A 160 -5.13 25.69 28.32
CA ASP A 160 -3.80 25.15 28.64
C ASP A 160 -3.52 25.34 30.15
N LEU A 161 -2.36 24.92 30.66
CA LEU A 161 -1.99 25.16 32.07
C LEU A 161 -1.42 26.57 32.30
N GLY A 162 -1.06 27.30 31.23
CA GLY A 162 -0.46 28.63 31.32
C GLY A 162 -1.45 29.69 31.82
N GLY A 163 -1.20 30.26 33.00
CA GLY A 163 -2.14 31.16 33.68
C GLY A 163 -3.03 30.46 34.69
N THR A 164 -2.69 29.23 35.09
CA THR A 164 -3.36 28.50 36.18
C THR A 164 -2.44 28.35 37.40
N SER A 165 -3.00 27.93 38.53
CA SER A 165 -2.24 27.57 39.73
C SER A 165 -1.29 26.37 39.53
N ALA A 166 -1.43 25.61 38.43
CA ALA A 166 -0.57 24.48 38.08
C ALA A 166 0.71 24.87 37.29
N GLN A 167 0.82 26.13 36.84
CA GLN A 167 1.91 26.59 35.96
C GLN A 167 3.34 26.41 36.53
N GLY A 168 3.50 26.31 37.86
CA GLY A 168 4.80 26.25 38.53
C GLY A 168 5.36 24.84 38.83
N ARG A 169 4.64 23.77 38.51
CA ARG A 169 4.98 22.40 38.98
C ARG A 169 5.49 21.44 37.91
N THR A 170 5.85 21.95 36.74
CA THR A 170 6.53 21.16 35.70
C THR A 170 7.72 20.43 36.33
N PRO A 171 7.79 19.09 36.27
CA PRO A 171 8.84 18.35 36.95
C PRO A 171 10.20 18.83 36.43
N GLU A 172 11.06 19.25 37.35
CA GLU A 172 12.49 19.43 37.10
C GLU A 172 13.10 18.05 36.77
N ARG A 173 12.85 17.55 35.57
CA ARG A 173 13.69 16.53 34.97
C ARG A 173 14.94 17.25 34.49
N GLY A 174 16.09 16.78 34.95
CA GLY A 174 17.36 17.53 35.03
C GLY A 174 17.78 18.31 33.78
N GLU A 175 18.66 19.27 34.02
CA GLU A 175 19.34 20.17 33.08
C GLU A 175 19.55 19.60 31.68
N GLN A 176 18.56 19.75 30.80
CA GLN A 176 18.68 19.61 29.36
C GLN A 176 17.74 20.64 28.72
N GLY A 177 18.34 21.68 28.12
CA GLY A 177 17.71 22.57 27.15
C GLY A 177 16.67 23.56 27.70
N LYS A 178 16.93 24.87 27.52
CA LYS A 178 15.93 25.94 27.70
C LYS A 178 14.67 25.78 26.82
N GLU A 179 14.74 24.96 25.77
CA GLU A 179 13.62 24.67 24.86
C GLU A 179 12.57 23.69 25.43
N ASP A 180 12.91 22.87 26.44
CA ASP A 180 11.97 21.92 27.06
C ASP A 180 11.12 22.53 28.19
N LYS A 181 11.49 23.71 28.70
CA LYS A 181 10.71 24.41 29.74
C LYS A 181 9.34 24.90 29.24
N ASP A 182 9.24 25.32 27.97
CA ASP A 182 7.96 25.71 27.37
C ASP A 182 7.07 24.51 27.00
N ARG A 183 7.66 23.32 26.78
CA ARG A 183 6.90 22.09 26.50
C ARG A 183 6.26 21.48 27.73
N ASN A 184 6.91 21.56 28.89
CA ASN A 184 6.41 20.97 30.12
C ASN A 184 5.20 21.74 30.70
N ALA A 185 5.01 23.01 30.36
CA ALA A 185 3.85 23.79 30.80
C ALA A 185 2.56 23.43 30.04
N ARG A 186 2.61 22.50 29.07
CA ARG A 186 1.46 22.13 28.27
C ARG A 186 0.62 21.05 28.94
N TRP A 187 -0.69 21.22 28.87
CA TRP A 187 -1.63 20.21 29.32
C TRP A 187 -1.56 18.94 28.45
N GLU A 188 -1.13 17.83 29.07
CA GLU A 188 -0.98 16.53 28.41
C GLU A 188 -2.32 15.92 27.93
N GLY A 189 -3.44 16.38 28.48
CA GLY A 189 -4.77 15.86 28.18
C GLY A 189 -5.22 14.78 29.17
N THR A 190 -6.53 14.61 29.33
CA THR A 190 -7.14 13.53 30.12
C THR A 190 -6.91 12.16 29.50
N SER A 191 -6.74 12.07 28.18
CA SER A 191 -6.37 10.83 27.50
C SER A 191 -5.04 10.26 28.04
N ASN A 192 -4.12 11.11 28.51
CA ASN A 192 -2.85 10.67 29.10
C ASN A 192 -3.03 9.85 30.40
N ILE A 193 -4.17 9.98 31.09
CA ILE A 193 -4.48 9.13 32.25
C ILE A 193 -4.57 7.66 31.83
N ILE A 194 -5.06 7.42 30.61
CA ILE A 194 -5.16 6.08 30.04
C ILE A 194 -3.86 5.70 29.33
N LEU A 195 -3.43 6.55 28.39
CA LEU A 195 -2.30 6.30 27.51
C LEU A 195 -0.94 6.29 28.25
N GLY A 196 -0.82 7.06 29.33
CA GLY A 196 0.38 7.09 30.16
C GLY A 196 0.50 5.88 31.12
N ASN A 197 -0.57 5.10 31.29
CA ASN A 197 -0.50 3.84 32.02
C ASN A 197 -0.07 2.71 31.06
N GLN A 198 1.13 2.18 31.28
CA GLN A 198 1.72 1.16 30.42
C GLN A 198 0.83 -0.08 30.26
N GLU A 199 0.25 -0.60 31.34
CA GLU A 199 -0.59 -1.81 31.32
C GLU A 199 -1.88 -1.59 30.52
N TRP A 200 -2.52 -0.43 30.73
CA TRP A 200 -3.77 -0.09 30.05
C TRP A 200 -3.54 0.15 28.55
N PHE A 201 -2.47 0.86 28.22
CA PHE A 201 -2.07 1.09 26.83
C PHE A 201 -1.70 -0.21 26.11
N GLU A 202 -0.95 -1.10 26.76
CA GLU A 202 -0.60 -2.42 26.19
C GLU A 202 -1.82 -3.29 25.95
N THR A 203 -2.76 -3.30 26.89
CA THR A 203 -4.02 -4.04 26.73
C THR A 203 -4.85 -3.51 25.56
N TRP A 204 -4.95 -2.18 25.43
CA TRP A 204 -5.64 -1.56 24.31
C TRP A 204 -4.97 -1.90 22.97
N MET A 205 -3.65 -1.74 22.88
CA MET A 205 -2.89 -2.07 21.67
C MET A 205 -3.07 -3.52 21.24
N GLU A 206 -3.01 -4.47 22.18
CA GLU A 206 -3.21 -5.88 21.86
C GLU A 206 -4.64 -6.16 21.38
N GLY A 207 -5.63 -5.47 21.93
CA GLY A 207 -7.01 -5.48 21.45
C GLY A 207 -7.13 -4.98 20.01
N GLU A 208 -6.52 -3.83 19.70
CA GLU A 208 -6.49 -3.25 18.35
C GLU A 208 -5.78 -4.16 17.35
N ARG A 209 -4.63 -4.73 17.74
CA ARG A 209 -3.88 -5.68 16.91
C ARG A 209 -4.71 -6.90 16.55
N LYS A 210 -5.38 -7.53 17.52
CA LYS A 210 -6.26 -8.69 17.28
C LYS A 210 -7.41 -8.31 16.36
N PHE A 211 -8.10 -7.21 16.67
CA PHE A 211 -9.22 -6.73 15.88
C PHE A 211 -8.83 -6.48 14.42
N ALA A 212 -7.73 -5.75 14.19
CA ALA A 212 -7.26 -5.45 12.85
C ALA A 212 -6.84 -6.72 12.08
N MET A 213 -6.20 -7.68 12.75
CA MET A 213 -5.81 -8.95 12.12
C MET A 213 -7.01 -9.86 11.82
N GLU A 214 -8.05 -9.85 12.66
CA GLU A 214 -9.32 -10.55 12.39
C GLU A 214 -10.00 -9.95 11.15
N GLN A 215 -10.06 -8.61 11.04
CA GLN A 215 -10.58 -7.93 9.85
C GLN A 215 -9.75 -8.23 8.60
N TYR A 216 -8.42 -8.25 8.71
CA TYR A 216 -7.55 -8.67 7.61
C TYR A 216 -7.87 -10.11 7.16
N MET A 217 -8.05 -11.04 8.10
CA MET A 217 -8.39 -12.43 7.79
C MET A 217 -9.75 -12.55 7.10
N GLU A 218 -10.75 -11.80 7.56
CA GLU A 218 -12.05 -11.72 6.90
C GLU A 218 -11.92 -11.24 5.45
N VAL A 219 -11.10 -10.21 5.21
CA VAL A 219 -10.85 -9.68 3.87
C VAL A 219 -10.23 -10.71 2.93
N ILE A 220 -9.20 -11.45 3.36
CA ILE A 220 -8.49 -12.38 2.47
C ILE A 220 -9.21 -13.73 2.27
N THR A 221 -10.13 -14.07 3.19
CA THR A 221 -10.94 -15.30 3.13
C THR A 221 -12.28 -15.10 2.44
N ALA A 222 -12.69 -13.84 2.18
CA ALA A 222 -13.89 -13.54 1.43
C ALA A 222 -13.88 -14.21 0.03
N ALA A 223 -15.03 -14.71 -0.41
CA ALA A 223 -15.14 -15.45 -1.66
C ALA A 223 -14.78 -14.60 -2.90
N ASP A 224 -14.97 -13.28 -2.80
CA ASP A 224 -14.69 -12.29 -3.85
C ASP A 224 -13.31 -11.64 -3.72
N ALA A 225 -12.53 -11.97 -2.66
CA ALA A 225 -11.28 -11.29 -2.29
C ALA A 225 -10.30 -11.12 -3.46
N TRP A 226 -10.21 -12.11 -4.35
CA TRP A 226 -9.24 -12.14 -5.44
C TRP A 226 -9.85 -11.87 -6.80
N LEU A 227 -11.07 -11.33 -6.85
CA LEU A 227 -11.65 -10.78 -8.07
C LEU A 227 -11.05 -9.40 -8.33
N ILE A 228 -10.85 -9.09 -9.60
CA ILE A 228 -10.48 -7.75 -10.05
C ILE A 228 -11.79 -6.97 -10.10
N ALA A 229 -11.82 -5.81 -9.46
CA ALA A 229 -13.04 -5.05 -9.36
C ALA A 229 -13.47 -4.51 -10.73
N ASP A 230 -14.77 -4.58 -10.99
CA ASP A 230 -15.38 -3.86 -12.10
C ASP A 230 -15.41 -2.37 -11.78
N ASP A 231 -15.29 -1.57 -12.84
CA ASP A 231 -15.18 -0.10 -12.78
C ASP A 231 -16.55 0.51 -12.45
N ASP A 232 -16.98 0.40 -11.19
CA ASP A 232 -18.13 1.13 -10.67
C ASP A 232 -17.68 2.54 -10.26
N GLY A 233 -17.29 3.34 -11.25
CA GLY A 233 -17.31 4.81 -11.27
C GLY A 233 -17.11 5.59 -9.95
N LEU A 234 -16.11 5.25 -9.14
CA LEU A 234 -15.72 6.05 -7.98
C LEU A 234 -14.50 6.90 -8.34
N GLU A 235 -14.74 8.20 -8.45
CA GLU A 235 -13.74 9.25 -8.59
C GLU A 235 -12.91 9.31 -7.29
N ASP A 236 -11.69 8.76 -7.32
CA ASP A 236 -10.69 8.96 -6.26
C ASP A 236 -9.50 9.73 -6.87
N ASP A 237 -9.09 10.81 -6.20
CA ASP A 237 -8.16 11.85 -6.66
C ASP A 237 -6.68 11.39 -6.68
N THR A 238 -6.40 10.18 -7.17
CA THR A 238 -5.02 9.66 -7.28
C THR A 238 -4.41 9.85 -8.67
N VAL A 239 -3.11 10.16 -8.66
CA VAL A 239 -2.23 10.48 -9.79
C VAL A 239 -2.42 9.52 -10.97
N ASN A 240 -2.40 10.07 -12.20
CA ASN A 240 -2.73 9.47 -13.50
C ASN A 240 -2.33 7.99 -13.80
N PHE A 241 -1.42 7.36 -13.05
CA PHE A 241 -1.04 5.94 -13.21
C PHE A 241 -1.89 4.95 -12.39
N THR A 242 -2.38 5.33 -11.20
CA THR A 242 -3.22 4.45 -10.35
C THR A 242 -4.63 4.34 -10.88
N ARG A 243 -5.11 5.36 -11.60
CA ARG A 243 -6.45 5.40 -12.21
C ARG A 243 -6.68 4.34 -13.29
N GLU A 244 -5.61 3.84 -13.92
CA GLU A 244 -5.71 2.73 -14.90
C GLU A 244 -5.63 1.33 -14.26
N LEU A 245 -5.13 1.21 -13.03
CA LEU A 245 -4.93 -0.08 -12.36
C LEU A 245 -6.17 -0.47 -11.57
N LYS A 246 -6.99 -1.38 -12.10
CA LYS A 246 -8.12 -1.97 -11.38
C LYS A 246 -7.61 -2.90 -10.27
N PRO A 247 -7.76 -2.58 -8.98
CA PRO A 247 -7.25 -3.42 -7.91
C PRO A 247 -8.08 -4.70 -7.76
N THR A 248 -7.49 -5.69 -7.09
CA THR A 248 -8.29 -6.77 -6.53
C THR A 248 -9.14 -6.24 -5.36
N ILE A 249 -10.29 -6.88 -5.11
CA ILE A 249 -11.17 -6.47 -4.01
C ILE A 249 -10.44 -6.55 -2.67
N SER A 250 -9.61 -7.57 -2.45
CA SER A 250 -8.77 -7.69 -1.26
C SER A 250 -7.76 -6.57 -1.14
N ALA A 251 -7.02 -6.23 -2.21
CA ALA A 251 -6.02 -5.16 -2.14
C ALA A 251 -6.68 -3.81 -1.77
N ARG A 252 -7.87 -3.53 -2.32
CA ARG A 252 -8.65 -2.34 -1.94
C ARG A 252 -9.10 -2.38 -0.49
N ARG A 253 -9.68 -3.49 -0.03
CA ARG A 253 -10.16 -3.63 1.36
C ARG A 253 -9.00 -3.59 2.37
N VAL A 254 -7.85 -4.15 2.04
CA VAL A 254 -6.62 -4.08 2.85
C VAL A 254 -6.10 -2.63 2.92
N LYS A 255 -6.08 -1.90 1.81
CA LYS A 255 -5.76 -0.45 1.80
C LYS A 255 -6.66 0.31 2.78
N ALA A 256 -7.98 0.13 2.65
CA ALA A 256 -8.96 0.80 3.50
C ALA A 256 -8.82 0.42 4.99
N LEU A 257 -8.49 -0.85 5.29
CA LEU A 257 -8.21 -1.30 6.65
C LEU A 257 -6.97 -0.60 7.23
N VAL A 258 -5.90 -0.46 6.44
CA VAL A 258 -4.67 0.23 6.86
C VAL A 258 -4.93 1.72 7.09
N GLU A 259 -5.73 2.36 6.23
CA GLU A 259 -6.15 3.76 6.41
C GLU A 259 -7.00 3.92 7.68
N GLN A 260 -7.94 3.00 7.93
CA GLN A 260 -8.72 3.00 9.16
C GLN A 260 -7.83 2.83 10.41
N VAL A 261 -6.81 1.98 10.36
CA VAL A 261 -5.83 1.86 11.45
C VAL A 261 -5.04 3.16 11.60
N THR A 262 -4.66 3.80 10.50
CA THR A 262 -3.95 5.10 10.52
C THR A 262 -4.79 6.17 11.22
N ASP A 263 -6.08 6.29 10.89
CA ASP A 263 -7.03 7.21 11.51
C ASP A 263 -7.17 6.99 13.03
N ARG A 264 -6.99 5.75 13.48
CA ARG A 264 -7.09 5.40 14.90
C ARG A 264 -5.94 5.93 15.74
N TYR A 265 -4.71 5.93 15.22
CA TYR A 265 -3.55 6.34 16.01
C TYR A 265 -2.98 7.71 15.63
N SER A 266 -3.38 8.28 14.49
CA SER A 266 -2.96 9.64 14.10
C SER A 266 -3.29 10.72 15.15
N PRO A 267 -4.43 10.67 15.88
CA PRO A 267 -4.76 11.69 16.88
C PRO A 267 -3.97 11.54 18.19
N LEU A 268 -3.21 10.45 18.38
CA LEU A 268 -2.49 10.22 19.63
C LEU A 268 -1.45 11.33 19.87
N PRO A 269 -1.37 11.92 21.07
CA PRO A 269 -0.52 13.07 21.31
C PRO A 269 0.99 12.74 21.30
N GLN A 270 1.36 11.52 21.70
CA GLN A 270 2.76 11.12 21.82
C GLN A 270 3.22 10.29 20.61
N PHE A 271 4.31 10.71 19.98
CA PHE A 271 4.96 9.99 18.88
C PHE A 271 5.38 8.56 19.26
N LEU A 272 5.71 8.31 20.55
CA LEU A 272 5.98 6.96 21.04
C LEU A 272 4.77 6.04 20.82
N HIS A 273 3.56 6.51 21.13
CA HIS A 273 2.35 5.71 20.94
C HIS A 273 2.05 5.51 19.46
N ARG A 274 2.19 6.55 18.62
CA ARG A 274 2.05 6.44 17.15
C ARG A 274 3.01 5.41 16.56
N THR A 275 4.29 5.47 16.96
CA THR A 275 5.33 4.52 16.53
C THR A 275 4.99 3.10 16.98
N ARG A 276 4.49 2.92 18.21
CA ARG A 276 4.06 1.61 18.71
C ARG A 276 2.89 1.03 17.90
N PHE A 277 1.92 1.86 17.52
CA PHE A 277 0.80 1.44 16.68
C PHE A 277 1.22 1.06 15.26
N LEU A 278 2.07 1.90 14.64
CA LEU A 278 2.65 1.60 13.34
C LEU A 278 3.29 0.20 13.34
N ILE A 279 4.17 -0.07 14.31
CA ILE A 279 4.92 -1.32 14.40
C ILE A 279 4.02 -2.50 14.78
N ALA A 280 3.19 -2.36 15.81
CA ALA A 280 2.49 -3.51 16.39
C ALA A 280 1.16 -3.84 15.71
N VAL A 281 0.56 -2.90 14.97
CA VAL A 281 -0.77 -3.06 14.36
C VAL A 281 -0.74 -2.90 12.84
N GLN A 282 -0.17 -1.82 12.31
CA GLN A 282 -0.22 -1.53 10.88
C GLN A 282 0.75 -2.38 10.04
N LEU A 283 2.03 -2.43 10.40
CA LEU A 283 3.04 -3.21 9.66
C LEU A 283 2.66 -4.69 9.52
N PRO A 284 2.16 -5.39 10.56
CA PRO A 284 1.77 -6.79 10.44
C PRO A 284 0.71 -7.06 9.39
N ILE A 285 -0.20 -6.11 9.12
CA ILE A 285 -1.22 -6.23 8.06
C ILE A 285 -0.54 -6.20 6.68
N LEU A 286 0.36 -5.23 6.48
CA LEU A 286 1.10 -5.04 5.23
C LEU A 286 2.03 -6.23 4.95
N GLU A 287 2.76 -6.70 5.96
CA GLU A 287 3.63 -7.87 5.86
C GLU A 287 2.84 -9.16 5.61
N SER A 288 1.70 -9.34 6.30
CA SER A 288 0.85 -10.51 6.10
C SER A 288 0.29 -10.57 4.67
N TYR A 289 -0.09 -9.42 4.10
CA TYR A 289 -0.58 -9.36 2.73
C TYR A 289 0.53 -9.61 1.71
N GLN A 290 1.72 -9.03 1.93
CA GLN A 290 2.92 -9.29 1.13
C GLN A 290 3.26 -10.79 1.14
N SER A 291 3.31 -11.41 2.32
CA SER A 291 3.62 -12.84 2.48
C SER A 291 2.58 -13.73 1.80
N ARG A 292 1.30 -13.33 1.86
CA ARG A 292 0.21 -14.03 1.18
C ARG A 292 0.39 -14.02 -0.34
N ILE A 293 0.76 -12.88 -0.92
CA ILE A 293 1.04 -12.76 -2.36
C ILE A 293 2.27 -13.61 -2.71
N SER A 294 3.36 -13.50 -1.95
CA SER A 294 4.57 -14.32 -2.16
C SER A 294 4.24 -15.82 -2.17
N SER A 295 3.50 -16.28 -1.16
CA SER A 295 3.10 -17.68 -1.02
C SER A 295 2.23 -18.15 -2.20
N SER A 296 1.42 -17.27 -2.79
CA SER A 296 0.63 -17.58 -3.98
C SER A 296 1.50 -17.79 -5.23
N LEU A 297 2.57 -17.02 -5.37
CA LEU A 297 3.56 -17.18 -6.44
C LEU A 297 4.39 -18.47 -6.22
N ASP A 298 4.82 -18.74 -4.98
CA ASP A 298 5.54 -19.97 -4.63
C ASP A 298 4.71 -21.24 -4.95
N ALA A 299 3.41 -21.20 -4.63
CA ALA A 299 2.48 -22.28 -4.95
C ALA A 299 2.33 -22.49 -6.46
N PHE A 300 2.24 -21.40 -7.24
CA PHE A 300 2.16 -21.49 -8.70
C PHE A 300 3.43 -22.13 -9.29
N GLU A 301 4.61 -21.73 -8.83
CA GLU A 301 5.89 -22.24 -9.31
C GLU A 301 6.08 -23.73 -8.98
N THR A 302 5.72 -24.13 -7.76
CA THR A 302 5.77 -25.53 -7.29
C THR A 302 4.86 -26.42 -8.15
N LEU A 303 3.62 -25.97 -8.41
CA LEU A 303 2.69 -26.71 -9.26
C LEU A 303 3.18 -26.77 -10.71
N SER A 304 3.66 -25.66 -11.27
CA SER A 304 4.14 -25.60 -12.67
C SER A 304 5.38 -26.48 -12.91
N SER A 305 6.34 -26.49 -11.99
CA SER A 305 7.56 -27.30 -12.09
C SER A 305 7.30 -28.81 -11.93
N SER A 306 6.33 -29.19 -11.09
CA SER A 306 5.91 -30.59 -10.96
C SER A 306 5.41 -31.19 -12.28
N PHE A 307 4.76 -30.39 -13.12
CA PHE A 307 4.31 -30.81 -14.45
C PHE A 307 5.45 -30.88 -15.48
N MET A 308 6.47 -30.03 -15.37
CA MET A 308 7.65 -30.08 -16.26
C MET A 308 8.61 -31.23 -15.94
N ARG A 309 8.66 -31.71 -14.69
CA ARG A 309 9.53 -32.82 -14.24
C ARG A 309 8.89 -34.20 -14.40
N ALA A 310 7.61 -34.30 -14.75
CA ALA A 310 6.96 -35.56 -15.06
C ALA A 310 7.55 -36.13 -16.37
N VAL A 311 8.55 -36.99 -16.23
CA VAL A 311 9.21 -37.71 -17.34
C VAL A 311 8.14 -38.42 -18.19
N PRO A 312 8.10 -38.20 -19.52
CA PRO A 312 7.23 -38.97 -20.41
C PRO A 312 7.52 -40.47 -20.27
N GLY A 313 6.59 -41.22 -19.67
CA GLY A 313 6.69 -42.67 -19.48
C GLY A 313 6.65 -43.18 -18.03
N ALA A 314 6.67 -42.30 -17.02
CA ALA A 314 6.47 -42.72 -15.63
C ALA A 314 4.97 -42.68 -15.28
N LEU A 315 4.37 -43.87 -15.19
CA LEU A 315 3.01 -44.12 -14.72
C LEU A 315 2.69 -43.33 -13.45
N GLY A 316 1.45 -42.83 -13.39
CA GLY A 316 0.95 -42.06 -12.26
C GLY A 316 1.10 -42.76 -10.92
N SER A 317 1.65 -42.05 -9.95
CA SER A 317 1.20 -42.02 -8.56
C SER A 317 2.19 -41.21 -7.72
N VAL A 318 1.65 -40.64 -6.64
CA VAL A 318 2.35 -40.06 -5.49
C VAL A 318 2.73 -38.58 -5.58
N GLY A 319 1.74 -37.75 -5.25
CA GLY A 319 1.92 -36.39 -4.76
C GLY A 319 0.64 -35.99 -4.00
N VAL A 320 0.73 -35.98 -2.67
CA VAL A 320 -0.35 -35.78 -1.67
C VAL A 320 -1.36 -34.71 -2.10
N SER A 321 -2.55 -35.17 -2.51
CA SER A 321 -3.72 -34.33 -2.71
C SER A 321 -4.30 -33.95 -1.35
N SER A 322 -4.30 -32.65 -1.05
CA SER A 322 -5.31 -32.04 -0.18
C SER A 322 -6.70 -32.47 -0.67
N GLU A 323 -7.52 -32.97 0.25
CA GLU A 323 -8.86 -33.51 -0.02
C GLU A 323 -9.70 -32.55 -0.88
N GLY A 324 -10.09 -33.00 -2.08
CA GLY A 324 -11.17 -32.40 -2.86
C GLY A 324 -10.88 -32.07 -4.33
N THR A 325 -9.63 -32.03 -4.79
CA THR A 325 -9.31 -31.59 -6.16
C THR A 325 -8.96 -32.77 -7.08
N ARG A 326 -9.65 -32.91 -8.22
CA ARG A 326 -9.34 -34.00 -9.19
C ARG A 326 -7.96 -33.73 -9.83
N PRO A 327 -7.15 -34.77 -10.13
CA PRO A 327 -5.79 -34.59 -10.68
C PRO A 327 -5.68 -33.75 -11.95
N GLY A 328 -6.76 -33.64 -12.75
CA GLY A 328 -6.82 -32.80 -13.94
C GLY A 328 -7.09 -31.32 -13.69
N ASP A 329 -7.71 -30.97 -12.55
CA ASP A 329 -8.05 -29.58 -12.21
C ASP A 329 -6.78 -28.78 -11.88
N SER A 330 -5.79 -29.39 -11.23
CA SER A 330 -4.52 -28.72 -10.87
C SER A 330 -3.69 -28.26 -12.08
N LYS A 331 -3.78 -28.94 -13.23
CA LYS A 331 -3.14 -28.51 -14.47
C LYS A 331 -3.81 -27.26 -15.05
N ARG A 332 -5.13 -27.16 -14.95
CA ARG A 332 -5.88 -25.95 -15.35
C ARG A 332 -5.55 -24.75 -14.47
N LEU A 333 -5.18 -24.99 -13.20
CA LEU A 333 -4.81 -23.92 -12.28
C LEU A 333 -3.54 -23.15 -12.71
N THR A 334 -2.66 -23.78 -13.51
CA THR A 334 -1.33 -23.25 -13.84
C THR A 334 -1.07 -23.12 -15.34
N SER A 335 -2.06 -23.41 -16.19
CA SER A 335 -1.90 -23.35 -17.64
C SER A 335 -2.96 -22.50 -18.33
N GLY A 336 -2.63 -22.01 -19.51
CA GLY A 336 -3.47 -21.16 -20.32
C GLY A 336 -3.84 -19.85 -19.62
N VAL A 337 -4.91 -19.23 -20.10
CA VAL A 337 -5.36 -17.92 -19.62
C VAL A 337 -5.71 -17.95 -18.12
N GLU A 338 -6.21 -19.07 -17.60
CA GLU A 338 -6.52 -19.22 -16.17
C GLU A 338 -5.25 -19.14 -15.29
N GLY A 339 -4.13 -19.71 -15.73
CA GLY A 339 -2.83 -19.60 -15.05
C GLY A 339 -2.33 -18.16 -15.02
N VAL A 340 -2.33 -17.52 -16.19
CA VAL A 340 -1.93 -16.10 -16.35
C VAL A 340 -2.85 -15.16 -15.55
N GLN A 341 -4.14 -15.48 -15.44
CA GLN A 341 -5.08 -14.72 -14.61
C GLN A 341 -4.70 -14.74 -13.12
N ARG A 342 -4.23 -15.87 -12.59
CA ARG A 342 -3.78 -15.95 -11.18
C ARG A 342 -2.53 -15.11 -10.95
N LEU A 343 -1.55 -15.21 -11.84
CA LEU A 343 -0.35 -14.37 -11.78
C LEU A 343 -0.68 -12.88 -11.93
N SER A 344 -1.63 -12.54 -12.80
CA SER A 344 -2.10 -11.16 -12.99
C SER A 344 -2.75 -10.61 -11.72
N LYS A 345 -3.51 -11.41 -10.97
CA LYS A 345 -4.08 -11.01 -9.68
C LYS A 345 -3.01 -10.72 -8.63
N ALA A 346 -1.98 -11.55 -8.55
CA ALA A 346 -0.83 -11.32 -7.67
C ALA A 346 -0.08 -10.04 -8.06
N LEU A 347 0.21 -9.85 -9.36
CA LEU A 347 0.84 -8.66 -9.92
C LEU A 347 0.08 -7.38 -9.59
N ILE A 348 -1.24 -7.37 -9.85
CA ILE A 348 -2.12 -6.22 -9.58
C ILE A 348 -2.13 -5.90 -8.10
N SER A 349 -2.29 -6.91 -7.24
CA SER A 349 -2.36 -6.71 -5.79
C SER A 349 -1.06 -6.14 -5.23
N ALA A 350 0.09 -6.67 -5.69
CA ALA A 350 1.40 -6.18 -5.27
C ALA A 350 1.67 -4.75 -5.77
N LYS A 351 1.35 -4.47 -7.04
CA LYS A 351 1.54 -3.13 -7.62
C LYS A 351 0.65 -2.08 -6.95
N TYR A 352 -0.61 -2.42 -6.68
CA TYR A 352 -1.54 -1.52 -6.01
C TYR A 352 -1.08 -1.21 -4.58
N MET A 353 -0.61 -2.21 -3.83
CA MET A 353 -0.16 -1.99 -2.47
C MET A 353 1.20 -1.32 -2.38
N GLY A 354 2.12 -1.61 -3.30
CA GLY A 354 3.37 -0.85 -3.44
C GLY A 354 3.11 0.64 -3.69
N ALA A 355 2.20 0.97 -4.61
CA ALA A 355 1.83 2.36 -4.88
C ALA A 355 1.12 3.03 -3.69
N ALA A 356 0.31 2.30 -2.91
CA ALA A 356 -0.30 2.83 -1.70
C ALA A 356 0.75 3.13 -0.62
N CYS A 357 1.73 2.23 -0.41
CA CYS A 357 2.85 2.46 0.51
C CYS A 357 3.70 3.69 0.11
N GLU A 358 3.92 3.89 -1.18
CA GLU A 358 4.62 5.08 -1.71
C GLU A 358 3.82 6.34 -1.41
N ALA A 359 2.52 6.36 -1.73
CA ALA A 359 1.65 7.51 -1.46
C ALA A 359 1.55 7.84 0.04
N TRP A 360 1.33 6.85 0.91
CA TRP A 360 1.31 7.08 2.35
C TRP A 360 2.66 7.55 2.89
N GLY A 361 3.77 7.14 2.27
CA GLY A 361 5.10 7.62 2.63
C GLY A 361 5.29 9.12 2.41
N GLU A 362 4.56 9.70 1.46
CA GLU A 362 4.56 11.13 1.13
C GLU A 362 3.52 11.94 1.92
N ASP A 363 2.62 11.29 2.67
CA ASP A 363 1.63 11.97 3.49
C ASP A 363 2.28 12.71 4.67
N LEU A 364 1.81 13.94 4.94
CA LEU A 364 2.34 14.82 5.99
C LEU A 364 2.48 14.11 7.35
N PHE A 365 1.47 13.31 7.72
CA PHE A 365 1.48 12.56 8.97
C PHE A 365 2.68 11.60 9.09
N PHE A 366 2.96 10.85 8.03
CA PHE A 366 4.05 9.87 8.02
C PHE A 366 5.41 10.53 7.87
N LEU A 367 5.51 11.63 7.12
CA LEU A 367 6.72 12.45 7.05
C LEU A 367 7.10 13.04 8.41
N GLU A 368 6.12 13.58 9.14
CA GLU A 368 6.33 14.09 10.51
C GLU A 368 6.71 12.97 11.48
N LEU A 369 6.01 11.83 11.41
CA LEU A 369 6.31 10.66 12.24
C LEU A 369 7.73 10.13 11.96
N TRP A 370 8.12 10.04 10.69
CA TRP A 370 9.44 9.56 10.28
C TRP A 370 10.56 10.49 10.73
N THR A 371 10.37 11.81 10.52
CA THR A 371 11.30 12.83 10.99
C THR A 371 11.51 12.73 12.50
N GLU A 372 10.45 12.54 13.27
CA GLU A 372 10.54 12.46 14.73
C GLU A 372 11.14 11.14 15.23
N ILE A 373 10.85 10.02 14.55
CA ILE A 373 11.51 8.74 14.80
C ILE A 373 13.02 8.89 14.59
N SER A 374 13.44 9.48 13.48
CA SER A 374 14.84 9.70 13.13
C SER A 374 15.56 10.63 14.09
N ARG A 375 14.87 11.64 14.64
CA ARG A 375 15.42 12.57 15.63
C ARG A 375 15.59 11.95 17.01
N ARG A 376 14.69 11.07 17.45
CA ARG A 376 14.68 10.52 18.83
C ARG A 376 15.31 9.13 18.90
N ALA A 377 16.46 9.03 19.58
CA ALA A 377 17.18 7.76 19.76
C ALA A 377 16.33 6.63 20.37
N SER A 378 15.42 6.95 21.30
CA SER A 378 14.51 5.96 21.91
C SER A 378 13.43 5.42 20.96
N LEU A 379 13.10 6.14 19.88
CA LEU A 379 12.20 5.66 18.84
C LEU A 379 12.97 4.88 17.78
N ARG A 380 14.16 5.37 17.38
CA ARG A 380 15.05 4.67 16.43
C ARG A 380 15.35 3.24 16.87
N SER A 381 15.72 3.03 18.13
CA SER A 381 16.05 1.69 18.64
C SER A 381 14.90 0.69 18.55
N ARG A 382 13.64 1.17 18.49
CA ARG A 382 12.46 0.33 18.33
C ARG A 382 12.20 -0.02 16.86
N VAL A 383 12.52 0.90 15.95
CA VAL A 383 12.35 0.72 14.50
C VAL A 383 13.46 -0.16 13.92
N GLN A 384 14.69 -0.10 14.44
CA GLN A 384 15.82 -0.90 13.99
C GLN A 384 15.60 -2.42 14.05
N ALA A 385 14.66 -2.90 14.85
CA ALA A 385 14.30 -4.31 14.94
C ALA A 385 13.36 -4.77 13.80
N GLU A 386 12.73 -3.84 13.10
CA GLU A 386 11.66 -4.12 12.15
C GLU A 386 12.17 -4.15 10.71
N ARG A 387 12.01 -5.29 10.04
CA ARG A 387 12.49 -5.50 8.67
C ARG A 387 11.71 -4.75 7.60
N ALA A 388 10.48 -4.33 7.90
CA ALA A 388 9.62 -3.59 7.00
C ALA A 388 9.92 -2.08 6.97
N LEU A 389 10.83 -1.60 7.82
CA LEU A 389 11.20 -0.19 7.92
C LEU A 389 12.65 0.04 7.48
N PRO A 390 13.00 1.23 6.94
CA PRO A 390 14.36 1.57 6.56
C PRO A 390 15.32 1.55 7.76
N ASP A 391 16.57 1.12 7.52
CA ASP A 391 17.62 1.15 8.53
C ASP A 391 18.16 2.58 8.70
N LEU A 392 18.05 3.11 9.91
CA LEU A 392 18.52 4.45 10.26
C LEU A 392 19.95 4.36 10.80
N LYS A 393 20.92 4.82 10.00
CA LYS A 393 22.32 4.89 10.42
C LYS A 393 22.50 5.86 11.59
N GLU A 394 23.29 5.46 12.58
CA GLU A 394 23.66 6.35 13.69
C GLU A 394 24.56 7.49 13.18
N GLY A 395 24.09 8.74 13.27
CA GLY A 395 24.93 9.94 13.11
C GLY A 395 24.46 10.97 12.08
N GLU A 396 23.44 10.67 11.27
CA GLU A 396 22.84 11.67 10.38
C GLU A 396 21.89 12.58 11.19
N ILE A 397 22.29 13.84 11.34
CA ILE A 397 21.53 14.91 12.04
C ILE A 397 20.49 15.53 11.10
N GLU A 398 20.63 15.32 9.78
CA GLU A 398 19.69 15.79 8.77
C GLU A 398 18.43 14.92 8.72
N ALA A 399 17.34 15.53 8.22
CA ALA A 399 16.11 14.80 7.95
C ALA A 399 16.45 13.60 7.05
N PRO A 400 15.95 12.40 7.37
CA PRO A 400 16.26 11.20 6.59
C PRO A 400 15.85 11.42 5.12
N ASP A 401 16.78 11.16 4.20
CA ASP A 401 16.49 11.09 2.77
C ASP A 401 15.66 9.82 2.52
N GLY A 402 14.33 9.94 2.48
CA GLY A 402 13.43 8.83 2.15
C GLY A 402 12.10 8.85 2.89
N ILE A 403 11.27 7.85 2.58
CA ILE A 403 9.93 7.66 3.16
C ILE A 403 9.92 6.47 4.13
N ILE A 404 9.04 6.51 5.13
CA ILE A 404 8.96 5.47 6.18
C ILE A 404 8.64 4.06 5.66
N PHE A 405 8.00 3.96 4.49
CA PHE A 405 7.57 2.69 3.89
C PHE A 405 8.45 2.22 2.72
N GLU A 406 9.63 2.82 2.51
CA GLU A 406 10.50 2.53 1.36
C GLU A 406 10.88 1.05 1.22
N GLU A 407 11.14 0.37 2.35
CA GLU A 407 11.47 -1.06 2.34
C GLU A 407 10.26 -1.91 1.95
N LEU A 408 9.04 -1.57 2.39
CA LEU A 408 7.82 -2.23 1.91
C LEU A 408 7.57 -1.96 0.42
N VAL A 409 7.79 -0.74 -0.07
CA VAL A 409 7.72 -0.42 -1.51
C VAL A 409 8.67 -1.33 -2.30
N THR A 410 9.90 -1.49 -1.81
CA THR A 410 10.90 -2.38 -2.41
C THR A 410 10.46 -3.85 -2.37
N GLN A 411 9.91 -4.33 -1.27
CA GLN A 411 9.43 -5.72 -1.13
C GLN A 411 8.25 -6.02 -2.05
N TYR A 412 7.28 -5.12 -2.17
CA TYR A 412 6.19 -5.25 -3.13
C TYR A 412 6.69 -5.14 -4.58
N GLY A 413 7.66 -4.26 -4.85
CA GLY A 413 8.33 -4.15 -6.16
C GLY A 413 8.98 -5.46 -6.61
N LYS A 414 9.69 -6.16 -5.72
CA LYS A 414 10.26 -7.50 -6.01
C LYS A 414 9.18 -8.53 -6.36
N LEU A 415 8.01 -8.48 -5.71
CA LEU A 415 6.89 -9.35 -6.06
C LEU A 415 6.30 -9.02 -7.44
N VAL A 416 6.26 -7.73 -7.80
CA VAL A 416 5.84 -7.26 -9.13
C VAL A 416 6.76 -7.81 -10.20
N GLU A 417 8.08 -7.62 -10.06
CA GLU A 417 9.09 -8.15 -10.99
C GLU A 417 8.96 -9.67 -11.14
N ARG A 418 8.88 -10.40 -10.01
CA ARG A 418 8.72 -11.85 -10.01
C ARG A 418 7.44 -12.29 -10.74
N ALA A 419 6.31 -11.63 -10.50
CA ALA A 419 5.06 -11.97 -11.18
C ALA A 419 5.13 -11.69 -12.69
N GLU A 420 5.75 -10.58 -13.12
CA GLU A 420 5.96 -10.27 -14.54
C GLU A 420 6.86 -11.32 -15.22
N ASP A 421 7.91 -11.76 -14.54
CA ASP A 421 8.80 -12.82 -15.00
C ASP A 421 8.06 -14.15 -15.17
N MET A 422 7.25 -14.53 -14.17
CA MET A 422 6.47 -15.77 -14.22
C MET A 422 5.41 -15.74 -15.34
N ILE A 423 4.76 -14.60 -15.57
CA ILE A 423 3.81 -14.43 -16.70
C ILE A 423 4.54 -14.64 -18.02
N THR A 424 5.70 -13.98 -18.18
CA THR A 424 6.50 -14.08 -19.41
C THR A 424 6.92 -15.53 -19.67
N HIS A 425 7.47 -16.22 -18.67
CA HIS A 425 7.91 -17.61 -18.79
C HIS A 425 6.75 -18.56 -19.05
N SER A 426 5.60 -18.37 -18.39
CA SER A 426 4.42 -19.21 -18.57
C SER A 426 3.87 -19.09 -20.00
N VAL A 427 3.67 -17.87 -20.50
CA VAL A 427 3.14 -17.65 -21.85
C VAL A 427 4.12 -18.16 -22.92
N SER A 428 5.39 -17.78 -22.84
CA SER A 428 6.39 -18.21 -23.83
C SER A 428 6.62 -19.72 -23.80
N GLY A 429 6.73 -20.33 -22.62
CA GLY A 429 6.95 -21.78 -22.47
C GLY A 429 5.79 -22.64 -23.00
N GLU A 430 4.55 -22.17 -22.86
CA GLU A 430 3.38 -22.84 -23.44
C GLU A 430 3.41 -22.80 -24.97
N ILE A 431 3.69 -21.63 -25.55
CA ILE A 431 3.73 -21.43 -27.00
C ILE A 431 4.88 -22.23 -27.62
N GLU A 432 6.07 -22.22 -27.01
CA GLU A 432 7.20 -23.03 -27.45
C GLU A 432 6.90 -24.52 -27.40
N THR A 433 6.21 -24.98 -26.36
CA THR A 433 5.80 -26.38 -26.26
C THR A 433 4.80 -26.75 -27.35
N ALA A 434 3.85 -25.86 -27.65
CA ALA A 434 2.89 -26.05 -28.74
C ALA A 434 3.57 -26.07 -30.12
N LEU A 435 4.64 -25.28 -30.30
CA LEU A 435 5.43 -25.21 -31.53
C LEU A 435 6.27 -26.47 -31.82
N LYS A 436 6.56 -27.32 -30.82
CA LYS A 436 7.37 -28.54 -31.02
C LYS A 436 6.80 -29.46 -32.10
N ALA A 437 5.48 -29.60 -32.17
CA ALA A 437 4.81 -30.40 -33.20
C ALA A 437 5.02 -29.81 -34.60
N HIS A 438 4.89 -28.48 -34.73
CA HIS A 438 5.13 -27.75 -35.98
C HIS A 438 6.57 -27.92 -36.48
N PHE A 439 7.56 -27.83 -35.59
CA PHE A 439 8.97 -28.05 -35.96
C PHE A 439 9.31 -29.52 -36.28
N SER A 440 8.68 -30.48 -35.59
CA SER A 440 8.97 -31.92 -35.73
C SER A 440 8.34 -32.55 -36.97
N SER A 441 7.20 -32.04 -37.43
CA SER A 441 6.55 -32.52 -38.67
C SER A 441 7.34 -32.17 -39.94
N GLY A 442 8.46 -31.44 -39.82
CA GLY A 442 9.05 -30.69 -40.94
C GLY A 442 8.07 -29.61 -41.39
N SER A 443 8.53 -28.58 -42.09
CA SER A 443 7.62 -27.73 -42.87
C SER A 443 7.09 -28.54 -44.07
N SER A 444 6.48 -29.69 -43.82
CA SER A 444 5.86 -30.50 -44.85
C SER A 444 4.59 -29.78 -45.22
N THR A 445 4.71 -28.87 -46.18
CA THR A 445 3.71 -28.74 -47.23
C THR A 445 3.46 -30.15 -47.77
N GLN A 446 2.62 -30.95 -47.10
CA GLN A 446 2.05 -32.16 -47.66
C GLN A 446 1.10 -31.71 -48.77
N VAL A 447 1.70 -31.40 -49.92
CA VAL A 447 1.00 -31.38 -51.19
C VAL A 447 0.60 -32.83 -51.43
N THR A 448 -0.67 -33.16 -51.20
CA THR A 448 -1.27 -34.25 -51.96
C THR A 448 -1.38 -33.73 -53.39
N PRO A 449 -0.65 -34.29 -54.37
CA PRO A 449 -0.72 -33.80 -55.73
C PRO A 449 -2.07 -34.24 -56.31
N ASN A 450 -3.10 -33.40 -56.20
CA ASN A 450 -4.24 -33.50 -57.10
C ASN A 450 -3.75 -33.00 -58.46
N ALA A 451 -3.56 -33.94 -59.38
CA ALA A 451 -2.94 -33.74 -60.69
C ALA A 451 -3.70 -32.80 -61.67
N ASN A 452 -4.68 -32.00 -61.20
CA ASN A 452 -5.57 -31.20 -62.04
C ASN A 452 -5.84 -29.77 -61.50
N MET A 453 -4.91 -29.14 -60.78
CA MET A 453 -4.98 -27.69 -60.55
C MET A 453 -3.73 -26.99 -61.07
N SER A 454 -3.97 -25.95 -61.89
CA SER A 454 -2.98 -24.97 -62.31
C SER A 454 -2.24 -24.40 -61.09
N ILE A 455 -0.94 -24.18 -61.25
CA ILE A 455 -0.06 -23.50 -60.30
C ILE A 455 -0.62 -22.09 -60.06
N GLN A 456 -1.49 -21.94 -59.06
CA GLN A 456 -1.76 -20.68 -58.39
C GLN A 456 -0.91 -20.67 -57.13
N ASP A 457 -0.20 -19.57 -56.92
CA ASP A 457 0.69 -19.26 -55.79
C ASP A 457 -0.08 -19.15 -54.45
N ASP A 458 -0.89 -20.13 -54.09
CA ASP A 458 -1.55 -20.15 -52.80
C ASP A 458 -0.58 -20.76 -51.77
N ILE A 459 0.06 -19.90 -50.98
CA ILE A 459 0.87 -20.31 -49.82
C ILE A 459 -0.10 -20.91 -48.78
N VAL A 460 -0.18 -22.23 -48.73
CA VAL A 460 -1.00 -22.95 -47.74
C VAL A 460 -0.25 -22.98 -46.40
N LEU A 461 -0.77 -22.24 -45.41
CA LEU A 461 -0.25 -22.23 -44.04
C LEU A 461 -0.41 -23.60 -43.36
N SER A 462 0.58 -23.99 -42.56
CA SER A 462 0.54 -25.28 -41.85
C SER A 462 -0.57 -25.31 -40.79
N PRO A 463 -1.45 -26.34 -40.79
CA PRO A 463 -2.51 -26.45 -39.79
C PRO A 463 -1.97 -26.65 -38.37
N THR A 464 -0.72 -27.10 -38.22
CA THR A 464 -0.08 -27.28 -36.91
C THR A 464 0.28 -25.96 -36.23
N LEU A 465 0.23 -24.83 -36.96
CA LEU A 465 0.51 -23.49 -36.43
C LEU A 465 -0.72 -22.81 -35.80
N LEU A 466 -1.94 -23.26 -36.15
CA LEU A 466 -3.19 -22.66 -35.67
C LEU A 466 -3.32 -22.69 -34.14
N GLY A 467 -2.91 -23.79 -33.50
CA GLY A 467 -2.94 -23.96 -32.05
C GLY A 467 -2.06 -22.93 -31.30
N PRO A 468 -0.75 -22.87 -31.59
CA PRO A 468 0.15 -21.87 -31.01
C PRO A 468 -0.31 -20.41 -31.22
N ILE A 469 -0.82 -20.09 -32.41
CA ILE A 469 -1.33 -18.74 -32.73
C ILE A 469 -2.55 -18.38 -31.91
N ALA A 470 -3.55 -19.28 -31.86
CA ALA A 470 -4.76 -19.06 -31.08
C ALA A 470 -4.44 -18.89 -29.59
N MET A 471 -3.45 -19.65 -29.09
CA MET A 471 -2.97 -19.55 -27.71
C MET A 471 -2.36 -18.18 -27.43
N LEU A 472 -1.42 -17.70 -28.26
CA LEU A 472 -0.84 -16.36 -28.12
C LEU A 472 -1.93 -15.28 -28.16
N SER A 473 -2.85 -15.35 -29.12
CA SER A 473 -3.95 -14.40 -29.24
C SER A 473 -4.81 -14.35 -27.98
N SER A 474 -5.15 -15.52 -27.41
CA SER A 474 -5.96 -15.60 -26.19
C SER A 474 -5.25 -14.97 -24.97
N HIS A 475 -3.94 -15.21 -24.82
CA HIS A 475 -3.12 -14.63 -23.76
C HIS A 475 -3.00 -13.12 -23.91
N LEU A 476 -2.66 -12.62 -25.11
CA LEU A 476 -2.52 -11.18 -25.35
C LEU A 476 -3.84 -10.42 -25.17
N THR A 477 -4.94 -10.98 -25.65
CA THR A 477 -6.28 -10.39 -25.49
C THR A 477 -6.64 -10.29 -24.00
N PHE A 478 -6.37 -11.35 -23.22
CA PHE A 478 -6.60 -11.35 -21.78
C PHE A 478 -5.71 -10.33 -21.04
N LEU A 479 -4.42 -10.28 -21.35
CA LEU A 479 -3.50 -9.33 -20.72
C LEU A 479 -3.92 -7.88 -21.02
N GLN A 480 -4.32 -7.60 -22.27
CA GLN A 480 -4.82 -6.28 -22.68
C GLN A 480 -6.11 -5.88 -21.95
N SER A 481 -7.03 -6.82 -21.73
CA SER A 481 -8.30 -6.50 -21.05
C SER A 481 -8.16 -6.32 -19.54
N THR A 482 -7.07 -6.82 -18.95
CA THR A 482 -6.94 -6.97 -17.49
C THR A 482 -5.92 -6.02 -16.88
N LEU A 483 -4.82 -5.73 -17.57
CA LEU A 483 -3.68 -4.99 -17.03
C LEU A 483 -3.55 -3.58 -17.63
N PRO A 484 -2.96 -2.61 -16.89
CA PRO A 484 -2.68 -1.29 -17.42
C PRO A 484 -1.77 -1.32 -18.64
N ARG A 485 -1.92 -0.32 -19.51
CA ARG A 485 -1.23 -0.28 -20.80
C ARG A 485 0.29 -0.35 -20.68
N ALA A 486 0.87 0.35 -19.70
CA ALA A 486 2.31 0.36 -19.47
C ALA A 486 2.84 -1.06 -19.16
N THR A 487 2.14 -1.78 -18.29
CA THR A 487 2.48 -3.17 -17.91
C THR A 487 2.32 -4.12 -19.09
N VAL A 488 1.20 -4.03 -19.84
CA VAL A 488 0.97 -4.85 -21.04
C VAL A 488 2.06 -4.63 -22.09
N THR A 489 2.49 -3.38 -22.29
CA THR A 489 3.55 -3.05 -23.26
C THR A 489 4.88 -3.70 -22.88
N ASN A 490 5.23 -3.71 -21.59
CA ASN A 490 6.44 -4.35 -21.10
C ASN A 490 6.38 -5.88 -21.28
N LEU A 491 5.31 -6.50 -20.77
CA LEU A 491 5.09 -7.95 -20.89
C LEU A 491 5.08 -8.40 -22.35
N TYR A 492 4.35 -7.69 -23.22
CA TYR A 492 4.30 -7.99 -24.65
C TYR A 492 5.69 -7.99 -25.28
N ARG A 493 6.50 -6.95 -25.03
CA ARG A 493 7.85 -6.86 -25.61
C ARG A 493 8.69 -8.07 -25.22
N ARG A 494 8.64 -8.48 -23.95
CA ARG A 494 9.40 -9.63 -23.44
C ARG A 494 8.91 -10.95 -24.02
N ILE A 495 7.60 -11.19 -23.97
CA ILE A 495 6.95 -12.40 -24.52
C ILE A 495 7.24 -12.54 -26.01
N ALA A 496 6.96 -11.49 -26.80
CA ALA A 496 7.14 -11.50 -28.24
C ALA A 496 8.61 -11.65 -28.64
N SER A 497 9.55 -11.04 -27.91
CA SER A 497 11.00 -11.20 -28.19
C SER A 497 11.43 -12.66 -27.99
N HIS A 498 11.00 -13.29 -26.88
CA HIS A 498 11.34 -14.68 -26.59
C HIS A 498 10.78 -15.66 -27.64
N ILE A 499 9.52 -15.46 -28.06
CA ILE A 499 8.89 -16.29 -29.09
C ILE A 499 9.54 -16.06 -30.45
N SER A 500 9.77 -14.79 -30.82
CA SER A 500 10.43 -14.39 -32.07
C SER A 500 11.82 -15.03 -32.19
N GLU A 501 12.63 -14.95 -31.14
CA GLU A 501 13.96 -15.56 -31.07
C GLU A 501 13.87 -17.09 -31.16
N HIS A 502 12.95 -17.72 -30.42
CA HIS A 502 12.76 -19.17 -30.48
C HIS A 502 12.41 -19.65 -31.88
N ILE A 503 11.47 -18.97 -32.56
CA ILE A 503 11.06 -19.30 -33.92
C ILE A 503 12.24 -19.09 -34.88
N LEU A 504 12.94 -17.96 -34.79
CA LEU A 504 14.10 -17.65 -35.63
C LEU A 504 15.19 -18.73 -35.51
N GLN A 505 15.51 -19.14 -34.29
CA GLN A 505 16.48 -20.21 -34.04
C GLN A 505 16.02 -21.55 -34.62
N ARG A 506 14.77 -21.96 -34.37
CA ARG A 506 14.25 -23.28 -34.75
C ARG A 506 13.94 -23.42 -36.24
N GLN A 507 13.37 -22.39 -36.86
CA GLN A 507 12.95 -22.43 -38.27
C GLN A 507 14.07 -22.11 -39.25
N ILE A 508 15.04 -21.28 -38.85
CA ILE A 508 16.09 -20.80 -39.75
C ILE A 508 17.44 -21.37 -39.31
N PHE A 509 17.98 -20.94 -38.17
CA PHE A 509 19.37 -21.29 -37.80
C PHE A 509 19.60 -22.80 -37.60
N TYR A 510 18.68 -23.52 -36.94
CA TYR A 510 18.86 -24.94 -36.60
C TYR A 510 18.57 -25.89 -37.76
N ARG A 511 18.01 -25.42 -38.88
CA ARG A 511 17.86 -26.23 -40.10
C ARG A 511 19.21 -26.61 -40.70
N GLY A 512 20.23 -25.76 -40.51
CA GLY A 512 21.56 -25.95 -41.08
C GLY A 512 21.66 -25.53 -42.55
N ARG A 513 22.90 -25.58 -43.07
CA ARG A 513 23.26 -25.05 -44.40
C ARG A 513 22.59 -25.85 -45.53
N GLY A 514 22.07 -25.15 -46.54
CA GLY A 514 21.54 -25.75 -47.76
C GLY A 514 20.30 -26.63 -47.58
N ARG A 515 19.43 -26.32 -46.60
CA ARG A 515 18.25 -27.14 -46.27
C ARG A 515 16.92 -26.48 -46.58
N ILE A 516 16.89 -25.16 -46.76
CA ILE A 516 15.66 -24.40 -47.01
C ILE A 516 15.51 -24.09 -48.51
N SER A 517 14.43 -24.56 -49.12
CA SER A 517 14.06 -24.22 -50.49
C SER A 517 13.43 -22.82 -50.58
N ALA A 518 13.38 -22.25 -51.78
CA ALA A 518 12.73 -20.95 -52.00
C ALA A 518 11.24 -20.95 -51.62
N GLN A 519 10.54 -22.06 -51.89
CA GLN A 519 9.13 -22.24 -51.52
C GLN A 519 8.95 -22.33 -49.99
N GLU A 520 9.82 -23.05 -49.29
CA GLU A 520 9.82 -23.08 -47.82
C GLU A 520 10.17 -21.71 -47.24
N GLY A 521 11.07 -20.95 -47.88
CA GLY A 521 11.36 -19.56 -47.51
C GLY A 521 10.12 -18.66 -47.56
N LYS A 522 9.33 -18.76 -48.63
CA LYS A 522 8.03 -18.05 -48.75
C LYS A 522 7.04 -18.48 -47.67
N ALA A 523 6.98 -19.77 -47.34
CA ALA A 523 6.14 -20.27 -46.26
C ALA A 523 6.57 -19.72 -44.88
N ILE A 524 7.88 -19.72 -44.59
CA ILE A 524 8.44 -19.14 -43.35
C ILE A 524 8.12 -17.65 -43.24
N LEU A 525 8.18 -16.90 -44.35
CA LEU A 525 7.77 -15.49 -44.38
C LEU A 525 6.29 -15.33 -44.05
N ALA A 526 5.40 -16.07 -44.72
CA ALA A 526 3.97 -16.02 -44.46
C ALA A 526 3.63 -16.38 -43.01
N GLU A 527 4.27 -17.41 -42.44
CA GLU A 527 4.10 -17.78 -41.04
C GLU A 527 4.60 -16.68 -40.09
N SER A 528 5.74 -16.04 -40.40
CA SER A 528 6.30 -14.94 -39.60
C SER A 528 5.39 -13.71 -39.60
N GLU A 529 4.81 -13.37 -40.76
CA GLU A 529 3.86 -12.27 -40.89
C GLU A 529 2.55 -12.56 -40.14
N LEU A 530 2.09 -13.81 -40.16
CA LEU A 530 0.90 -14.24 -39.42
C LEU A 530 1.04 -14.08 -37.90
N TRP A 531 2.23 -14.32 -37.33
CA TRP A 531 2.48 -14.03 -35.91
C TRP A 531 2.32 -12.55 -35.57
N VAL A 532 2.81 -11.67 -36.45
CA VAL A 532 2.73 -10.22 -36.29
C VAL A 532 1.28 -9.75 -36.46
N GLU A 533 0.58 -10.21 -37.49
CA GLU A 533 -0.84 -9.91 -37.73
C GLU A 533 -1.70 -10.35 -36.53
N THR A 534 -1.44 -11.54 -35.99
CA THR A 534 -2.12 -12.04 -34.78
C THR A 534 -1.91 -11.09 -33.60
N CYS A 535 -0.69 -10.60 -33.39
CA CYS A 535 -0.42 -9.59 -32.36
C CYS A 535 -1.14 -8.27 -32.65
N GLN A 536 -1.15 -7.81 -33.91
CA GLN A 536 -1.86 -6.58 -34.31
C GLN A 536 -3.35 -6.69 -34.01
N LEU A 537 -3.98 -7.80 -34.37
CA LEU A 537 -5.39 -8.08 -34.14
C LEU A 537 -5.71 -8.15 -32.64
N ALA A 538 -4.88 -8.82 -31.85
CA ALA A 538 -5.04 -8.88 -30.40
C ALA A 538 -4.98 -7.49 -29.75
N PHE A 539 -4.23 -6.54 -30.34
CA PHE A 539 -4.14 -5.17 -29.86
C PHE A 539 -4.96 -4.15 -30.66
N ALA A 540 -5.83 -4.58 -31.61
CA ALA A 540 -6.51 -3.68 -32.56
C ALA A 540 -7.37 -2.60 -31.89
N ARG A 541 -7.80 -2.82 -30.65
CA ARG A 541 -8.51 -1.82 -29.83
C ARG A 541 -7.62 -0.64 -29.37
N ASN A 542 -6.31 -0.69 -29.63
CA ASN A 542 -5.33 0.29 -29.18
C ASN A 542 -4.60 0.91 -30.38
N GLU A 543 -5.08 2.08 -30.83
CA GLU A 543 -4.61 2.81 -32.04
C GLU A 543 -3.10 3.13 -32.06
N ARG A 544 -2.41 2.98 -30.93
CA ARG A 544 -0.99 3.32 -30.75
C ARG A 544 -0.09 2.10 -30.50
N ALA A 545 -0.59 0.87 -30.62
CA ALA A 545 0.19 -0.34 -30.36
C ALA A 545 1.17 -0.62 -31.51
N ARG A 546 2.47 -0.35 -31.30
CA ARG A 546 3.54 -0.75 -32.22
C ARG A 546 4.01 -2.16 -31.87
N VAL A 547 3.41 -3.16 -32.49
CA VAL A 547 3.67 -4.57 -32.20
C VAL A 547 4.88 -5.14 -32.94
N GLU A 548 5.32 -4.53 -34.04
CA GLU A 548 6.35 -5.08 -34.92
C GLU A 548 7.76 -5.15 -34.31
N GLY A 549 8.08 -4.30 -33.33
CA GLY A 549 9.45 -4.13 -32.81
C GLY A 549 10.16 -5.45 -32.45
N PRO A 550 9.58 -6.29 -31.56
CA PRO A 550 10.15 -7.59 -31.18
C PRO A 550 10.30 -8.62 -32.32
N TRP A 551 9.56 -8.43 -33.42
CA TRP A 551 9.51 -9.38 -34.53
C TRP A 551 10.45 -9.01 -35.68
N ARG A 552 11.09 -7.84 -35.65
CA ARG A 552 11.90 -7.34 -36.77
C ARG A 552 13.03 -8.28 -37.16
N GLY A 553 13.74 -8.87 -36.20
CA GLY A 553 14.79 -9.86 -36.48
C GLY A 553 14.26 -11.08 -37.23
N LEU A 554 13.13 -11.65 -36.77
CA LEU A 554 12.47 -12.77 -37.45
C LEU A 554 11.98 -12.38 -38.85
N LEU A 555 11.33 -11.21 -38.99
CA LEU A 555 10.86 -10.69 -40.28
C LEU A 555 12.01 -10.41 -41.25
N GLN A 556 13.11 -9.85 -40.76
CA GLN A 556 14.31 -9.64 -41.56
C GLN A 556 14.84 -10.97 -42.08
N ALA A 557 15.04 -11.94 -41.20
CA ALA A 557 15.53 -13.26 -41.57
C ALA A 557 14.58 -13.99 -42.55
N SER A 558 13.27 -13.97 -42.31
CA SER A 558 12.31 -14.64 -43.18
C SER A 558 12.20 -13.98 -44.56
N ARG A 559 12.26 -12.63 -44.65
CA ARG A 559 12.32 -11.91 -45.93
C ARG A 559 13.60 -12.21 -46.72
N LEU A 560 14.73 -12.37 -46.04
CA LEU A 560 16.00 -12.75 -46.67
C LEU A 560 15.93 -14.17 -47.25
N VAL A 561 15.38 -15.13 -46.51
CA VAL A 561 15.23 -16.52 -46.99
C VAL A 561 14.17 -16.62 -48.10
N ALA A 562 13.10 -15.82 -48.05
CA ALA A 562 12.06 -15.77 -49.09
C ALA A 562 12.50 -15.04 -50.38
N SER A 563 13.67 -14.40 -50.41
CA SER A 563 14.12 -13.63 -51.55
C SER A 563 14.42 -14.50 -52.79
N GLU A 564 14.15 -13.98 -53.98
CA GLU A 564 14.34 -14.68 -55.26
C GLU A 564 14.94 -13.77 -56.34
N GLY A 565 15.45 -14.40 -57.40
CA GLY A 565 15.93 -13.71 -58.61
C GLY A 565 17.08 -12.74 -58.36
N ILE A 566 16.99 -11.56 -58.98
CA ILE A 566 18.03 -10.52 -58.93
C ILE A 566 18.26 -10.02 -57.50
N ARG A 567 17.21 -9.98 -56.67
CA ARG A 567 17.31 -9.55 -55.27
C ARG A 567 18.11 -10.55 -54.44
N TRP A 568 17.88 -11.85 -54.64
CA TRP A 568 18.66 -12.91 -54.00
C TRP A 568 20.15 -12.82 -54.35
N GLN A 569 20.48 -12.66 -55.64
CA GLN A 569 21.87 -12.53 -56.09
C GLN A 569 22.56 -11.30 -55.47
N LYS A 570 21.89 -10.14 -55.49
CA LYS A 570 22.40 -8.91 -54.86
C LYS A 570 22.68 -9.12 -53.37
N LEU A 571 21.79 -9.81 -52.64
CA LEU A 571 21.95 -10.08 -51.21
C LEU A 571 23.15 -10.98 -50.93
N VAL A 572 23.34 -12.05 -51.71
CA VAL A 572 24.49 -12.97 -51.57
C VAL A 572 25.80 -12.24 -51.90
N ASP A 573 25.85 -11.51 -53.01
CA ASP A 573 27.07 -10.81 -53.43
C ASP A 573 27.49 -9.72 -52.44
N VAL A 574 26.54 -8.92 -51.96
CA VAL A 574 26.83 -7.83 -51.01
C VAL A 574 27.23 -8.38 -49.64
N THR A 575 26.62 -9.49 -49.21
CA THR A 575 26.86 -10.07 -47.88
C THR A 575 28.18 -10.84 -47.79
N PHE A 576 28.49 -11.66 -48.82
CA PHE A 576 29.72 -12.46 -48.89
C PHE A 576 30.87 -11.75 -49.62
N GLY A 577 30.62 -10.61 -50.25
CA GLY A 577 31.63 -9.78 -50.92
C GLY A 577 32.32 -8.78 -50.01
N VAL A 578 33.06 -7.84 -50.61
CA VAL A 578 33.95 -6.87 -49.93
C VAL A 578 33.25 -5.50 -49.69
N THR A 579 31.91 -5.48 -49.71
CA THR A 579 31.12 -4.24 -49.49
C THR A 579 31.38 -3.65 -48.11
N SER A 580 31.42 -2.32 -48.00
CA SER A 580 31.53 -1.64 -46.71
C SER A 580 30.28 -1.87 -45.85
N ASP A 581 30.43 -1.87 -44.52
CA ASP A 581 29.30 -2.09 -43.61
C ASP A 581 28.14 -1.07 -43.74
N PRO A 582 28.36 0.25 -43.96
CA PRO A 582 27.23 1.18 -44.15
C PRO A 582 26.47 0.92 -45.45
N GLU A 583 27.17 0.59 -46.53
CA GLU A 583 26.53 0.22 -47.81
C GLU A 583 25.79 -1.12 -47.68
N TRP A 584 26.36 -2.08 -46.97
CA TRP A 584 25.72 -3.35 -46.65
C TRP A 584 24.43 -3.16 -45.86
N GLN A 585 24.45 -2.31 -44.82
CA GLN A 585 23.26 -1.98 -44.02
C GLN A 585 22.17 -1.30 -44.86
N GLN A 586 22.55 -0.40 -45.78
CA GLN A 586 21.59 0.21 -46.69
C GLN A 586 20.92 -0.84 -47.59
N VAL A 587 21.69 -1.79 -48.13
CA VAL A 587 21.13 -2.89 -48.94
C VAL A 587 20.18 -3.77 -48.12
N MET A 588 20.47 -4.02 -46.84
CA MET A 588 19.56 -4.74 -45.93
C MET A 588 18.28 -3.95 -45.66
N MET A 589 18.37 -2.64 -45.40
CA MET A 589 17.19 -1.79 -45.25
C MET A 589 16.33 -1.76 -46.51
N GLU A 590 16.93 -1.66 -47.70
CA GLU A 590 16.21 -1.67 -48.99
C GLU A 590 15.55 -3.02 -49.29
N SER A 591 16.17 -4.13 -48.86
CA SER A 591 15.74 -5.48 -49.26
C SER A 591 14.77 -6.11 -48.28
N SER A 592 14.99 -5.94 -46.97
CA SER A 592 14.17 -6.53 -45.90
C SER A 592 13.37 -5.51 -45.09
N GLY A 593 13.56 -4.21 -45.31
CA GLY A 593 12.89 -3.14 -44.54
C GLY A 593 13.49 -2.88 -43.15
N PHE A 594 14.42 -3.74 -42.72
CA PHE A 594 15.10 -3.72 -41.43
C PHE A 594 16.58 -4.09 -41.61
N ALA A 595 17.43 -3.65 -40.69
CA ALA A 595 18.85 -3.99 -40.60
C ALA A 595 19.26 -4.23 -39.13
N ASP A 596 18.44 -5.01 -38.42
CA ASP A 596 18.60 -5.31 -37.00
C ASP A 596 19.57 -6.50 -36.75
N LEU A 597 19.72 -7.39 -37.74
CA LEU A 597 20.66 -8.51 -37.70
C LEU A 597 22.07 -8.10 -38.16
N SER A 598 23.09 -8.66 -37.51
CA SER A 598 24.49 -8.47 -37.89
C SER A 598 24.82 -9.14 -39.22
N ARG A 599 25.91 -8.71 -39.85
CA ARG A 599 26.37 -9.27 -41.13
C ARG A 599 26.69 -10.76 -41.04
N ASP A 600 27.19 -11.23 -39.90
CA ASP A 600 27.49 -12.65 -39.68
C ASP A 600 26.23 -13.48 -39.50
N GLU A 601 25.22 -12.97 -38.80
CA GLU A 601 23.91 -13.63 -38.70
C GLU A 601 23.24 -13.71 -40.08
N VAL A 602 23.30 -12.63 -40.87
CA VAL A 602 22.76 -12.64 -42.24
C VAL A 602 23.52 -13.62 -43.14
N ARG A 603 24.85 -13.73 -43.02
CA ARG A 603 25.62 -14.79 -43.72
C ARG A 603 25.12 -16.18 -43.37
N GLN A 604 24.93 -16.46 -42.08
CA GLN A 604 24.40 -17.73 -41.62
C GLN A 604 23.00 -17.99 -42.19
N ILE A 605 22.11 -17.00 -42.15
CA ILE A 605 20.74 -17.09 -42.69
C ILE A 605 20.76 -17.38 -44.19
N LEU A 606 21.51 -16.63 -44.99
CA LEU A 606 21.59 -16.86 -46.43
C LEU A 606 22.14 -18.27 -46.74
N SER A 607 23.13 -18.73 -45.97
CA SER A 607 23.69 -20.08 -46.14
C SER A 607 22.69 -21.21 -45.88
N THR A 608 21.58 -20.97 -45.17
CA THR A 608 20.54 -21.98 -44.96
C THR A 608 19.80 -22.36 -46.24
N ARG A 609 19.83 -21.52 -47.28
CA ARG A 609 19.19 -21.80 -48.57
C ARG A 609 19.96 -22.75 -49.45
N VAL A 610 19.22 -23.62 -50.16
CA VAL A 610 19.77 -24.65 -51.06
C VAL A 610 20.59 -24.05 -52.21
N ASP A 611 20.19 -22.88 -52.72
CA ASP A 611 20.86 -22.18 -53.82
C ASP A 611 21.85 -21.09 -53.35
N CYS A 612 22.26 -21.15 -52.08
CA CYS A 612 23.42 -20.41 -51.59
C CYS A 612 24.68 -21.25 -51.78
N GLU A 613 25.43 -20.99 -52.85
CA GLU A 613 26.67 -21.71 -53.19
C GLU A 613 27.86 -21.35 -52.28
N ARG A 614 27.73 -20.35 -51.39
CA ARG A 614 28.81 -19.77 -50.58
C ARG A 614 28.76 -20.13 -49.11
#